data_AF-A0A2Y9FZ90-F1
#
_entry.id   AF-A0A2Y9FZ90-F1
#
_cell.length_a   1.000
_cell.length_b   1.000
_cell.length_c   1.000
_cell.angle_alpha   90.00
_cell.angle_beta   90.00
_cell.angle_gamma   90.00
#
_symmetry.space_group_name_H-M   'P 1'
#
loop_
_entity.id
_entity.type
_entity.pdbx_description
1 polymer ?
#
loop_
_entity_poly.entity_id
_entity_poly.type
_entity_poly.pdbx_seq_one_letter_code
_entity_poly.pdbx_strand_id
1 'polypeptide(L)'
;LLPEARPDVEALDAGLEDLLARVDEFVGMLDMIRGDSSHVVSDGVPRIYAQAAAMRRIYSRIDRLEAFVRMVGGSVARMEEQVARAEAHLGTFPSAFKKLLHTISAPSLFSRASSPRRQPSGFEAPVVFRTEDHFPCWSERPQV
;
A
#
# COMPACT_ATOMS: atom_id res chain seq x y z
N LEU A 1 -67.51 32.37 47.19
CA LEU A 1 -66.07 32.11 47.40
C LEU A 1 -65.71 30.85 46.62
N LEU A 2 -65.15 31.02 45.42
CA LEU A 2 -64.24 30.10 44.71
C LEU A 2 -63.90 30.72 43.33
N PRO A 3 -63.02 31.75 43.26
CA PRO A 3 -62.52 32.28 41.99
C PRO A 3 -61.09 31.81 41.65
N GLU A 4 -60.37 31.17 42.58
CA GLU A 4 -58.92 30.90 42.46
C GLU A 4 -58.57 29.58 41.73
N ALA A 5 -59.51 28.63 41.61
CA ALA A 5 -59.19 27.28 41.08
C ALA A 5 -59.06 27.20 39.54
N ARG A 6 -59.51 28.23 38.81
CA ARG A 6 -59.45 28.26 37.33
C ARG A 6 -58.06 28.58 36.77
N PRO A 7 -57.33 29.61 37.25
CA PRO A 7 -55.99 29.91 36.74
C PRO A 7 -54.97 28.78 36.99
N ASP A 8 -55.11 28.03 38.08
CA ASP A 8 -54.24 26.88 38.38
C ASP A 8 -54.43 25.73 37.38
N VAL A 9 -55.66 25.50 36.93
CA VAL A 9 -55.98 24.48 35.92
C VAL A 9 -55.44 24.89 34.55
N GLU A 10 -55.57 26.16 34.17
CA GLU A 10 -55.01 26.68 32.91
C GLU A 10 -53.47 26.63 32.89
N ALA A 11 -52.82 26.92 34.02
CA ALA A 11 -51.37 26.80 34.15
C ALA A 11 -50.90 25.34 34.04
N LEU A 12 -51.67 24.40 34.60
CA LEU A 12 -51.39 22.97 34.48
C LEU A 12 -51.56 22.48 33.03
N ASP A 13 -52.63 22.90 32.35
CA ASP A 13 -52.88 22.56 30.95
C ASP A 13 -51.76 23.10 30.05
N ALA A 14 -51.33 24.35 30.24
CA ALA A 14 -50.20 24.92 29.51
C ALA A 14 -48.88 24.16 29.78
N GLY A 15 -48.66 23.71 31.02
CA GLY A 15 -47.50 22.88 31.37
C GLY A 15 -47.54 21.49 30.74
N LEU A 16 -48.74 20.89 30.59
CA LEU A 16 -48.91 19.62 29.91
C LEU A 16 -48.62 19.76 28.41
N GLU A 17 -49.13 20.80 27.76
CA GLU A 17 -48.87 21.06 26.34
C GLU A 17 -47.37 21.29 26.07
N ASP A 18 -46.66 22.02 26.93
CA ASP A 18 -45.19 22.18 26.81
C ASP A 18 -44.46 20.84 26.97
N LEU A 19 -44.90 19.99 27.91
CA LEU A 19 -44.33 18.65 28.09
C LEU A 19 -44.60 17.74 26.89
N LEU A 20 -45.80 17.79 26.32
CA LEU A 20 -46.16 17.01 25.13
C LEU A 20 -45.30 17.45 23.93
N ALA A 21 -45.14 18.76 23.72
CA ALA A 21 -44.28 19.30 22.67
C ALA A 21 -42.81 18.86 22.84
N ARG A 22 -42.29 18.85 24.07
CA ARG A 22 -40.94 18.36 24.36
C ARG A 22 -40.79 16.86 24.08
N VAL A 23 -41.81 16.06 24.39
CA VAL A 23 -41.80 14.62 24.08
C VAL A 23 -41.72 14.41 22.58
N ASP A 24 -42.48 15.16 21.78
CA ASP A 24 -42.42 15.07 20.31
C ASP A 24 -41.03 15.46 19.77
N GLU A 25 -40.39 16.48 20.35
CA GLU A 25 -39.01 16.85 20.02
C GLU A 25 -38.02 15.72 20.36
N PHE A 26 -38.16 15.09 21.54
CA PHE A 26 -37.33 13.94 21.92
C PHE A 26 -37.51 12.76 20.98
N VAL A 27 -38.73 12.48 20.54
CA VAL A 27 -39.01 11.43 19.55
C VAL A 27 -38.30 11.76 18.23
N GLY A 28 -38.39 13.01 17.76
CA GLY A 28 -37.67 13.46 16.57
C GLY A 28 -36.14 13.28 16.68
N MET A 29 -35.56 13.63 17.84
CA MET A 29 -34.13 13.40 18.09
C MET A 29 -33.76 11.91 18.13
N LEU A 30 -34.59 11.07 18.74
CA LEU A 30 -34.36 9.62 18.77
C LEU A 30 -34.41 9.00 17.38
N ASP A 31 -35.33 9.44 16.53
CA ASP A 31 -35.43 8.96 15.16
C ASP A 31 -34.20 9.36 14.34
N MET A 32 -33.69 10.59 14.52
CA MET A 32 -32.43 11.01 13.91
C MET A 32 -31.25 10.15 14.36
N ILE A 33 -31.07 9.96 15.68
CA ILE A 33 -29.99 9.14 16.23
C ILE A 33 -30.08 7.69 15.72
N ARG A 34 -31.29 7.14 15.66
CA ARG A 34 -31.53 5.79 15.16
C ARG A 34 -31.21 5.67 13.67
N GLY A 35 -31.61 6.66 12.88
CA GLY A 35 -31.28 6.76 11.46
C GLY A 35 -29.77 6.80 11.23
N ASP A 36 -29.07 7.67 11.94
CA ASP A 36 -27.61 7.81 11.85
C ASP A 36 -26.90 6.52 12.29
N SER A 37 -27.33 5.93 13.41
CA SER A 37 -26.78 4.66 13.90
C SER A 37 -27.00 3.54 12.87
N SER A 38 -28.20 3.47 12.27
CA SER A 38 -28.50 2.52 11.22
C SER A 38 -27.58 2.70 10.03
N HIS A 39 -27.39 3.94 9.55
CA HIS A 39 -26.52 4.24 8.40
C HIS A 39 -25.05 3.94 8.68
N VAL A 40 -24.55 4.24 9.88
CA VAL A 40 -23.17 3.90 10.28
C VAL A 40 -22.98 2.38 10.26
N VAL A 41 -23.94 1.60 10.75
CA VAL A 41 -23.84 0.14 10.79
C VAL A 41 -24.06 -0.49 9.42
N SER A 42 -25.00 0.00 8.62
CA SER A 42 -25.32 -0.55 7.29
C SER A 42 -24.27 -0.22 6.24
N ASP A 43 -23.73 0.99 6.27
CA ASP A 43 -22.89 1.51 5.18
C ASP A 43 -21.51 1.93 5.67
N GLY A 44 -21.45 2.67 6.78
CA GLY A 44 -20.19 3.21 7.32
C GLY A 44 -19.17 2.12 7.66
N VAL A 45 -19.55 1.17 8.53
CA VAL A 45 -18.69 0.08 9.00
C VAL A 45 -18.25 -0.82 7.84
N PRO A 46 -19.14 -1.31 6.95
CA PRO A 46 -18.72 -2.11 5.81
C PRO A 46 -17.78 -1.38 4.86
N ARG A 47 -17.99 -0.08 4.64
CA ARG A 47 -17.11 0.75 3.79
C ARG A 47 -15.72 0.91 4.40
N ILE A 48 -15.62 1.16 5.71
CA ILE A 48 -14.34 1.20 6.42
C ILE A 48 -13.63 -0.15 6.31
N TYR A 49 -14.35 -1.26 6.51
CA TYR A 49 -13.78 -2.60 6.38
C TYR A 49 -13.27 -2.88 4.96
N ALA A 50 -14.04 -2.50 3.94
CA ALA A 50 -13.64 -2.64 2.54
C ALA A 50 -12.37 -1.83 2.23
N GLN A 51 -12.28 -0.59 2.72
CA GLN A 51 -11.09 0.24 2.57
C GLN A 51 -9.87 -0.36 3.30
N ALA A 52 -10.06 -0.86 4.53
CA ALA A 52 -9.00 -1.56 5.25
C ALA A 52 -8.53 -2.83 4.51
N ALA A 53 -9.46 -3.56 3.88
CA ALA A 53 -9.13 -4.71 3.03
C ALA A 53 -8.33 -4.29 1.78
N ALA A 54 -8.68 -3.16 1.15
CA ALA A 54 -7.94 -2.61 0.03
C ALA A 54 -6.52 -2.21 0.45
N MET A 55 -6.36 -1.58 1.63
CA MET A 55 -5.04 -1.24 2.18
C MET A 55 -4.16 -2.47 2.39
N ARG A 56 -4.71 -3.61 2.84
CA ARG A 56 -3.95 -4.88 2.95
C ARG A 56 -3.33 -5.32 1.62
N ARG A 57 -4.01 -5.09 0.49
CA ARG A 57 -3.47 -5.38 -0.84
C ARG A 57 -2.28 -4.49 -1.18
N ILE A 58 -2.33 -3.21 -0.79
CA ILE A 58 -1.23 -2.26 -0.98
C ILE A 58 -0.02 -2.68 -0.15
N TYR A 59 -0.20 -3.00 1.13
CA TYR A 59 0.89 -3.49 1.99
C TYR A 59 1.53 -4.76 1.43
N SER A 60 0.73 -5.72 0.95
CA SER A 60 1.28 -6.92 0.29
C SER A 60 2.13 -6.60 -0.94
N ARG A 61 1.80 -5.55 -1.71
CA ARG A 61 2.63 -5.10 -2.84
C ARG A 61 3.95 -4.49 -2.36
N ILE A 62 3.92 -3.74 -1.25
CA ILE A 62 5.12 -3.18 -0.62
C ILE A 62 6.03 -4.31 -0.14
N ASP A 63 5.49 -5.31 0.56
CA ASP A 63 6.27 -6.45 1.07
C ASP A 63 6.97 -7.22 -0.06
N ARG A 64 6.26 -7.45 -1.17
CA ARG A 64 6.83 -8.09 -2.38
C ARG A 64 7.96 -7.25 -2.98
N LEU A 65 7.78 -5.93 -3.03
CA LEU A 65 8.82 -5.02 -3.52
C LEU A 65 10.05 -5.03 -2.62
N GLU A 66 9.86 -5.01 -1.30
CA GLU A 66 10.97 -5.07 -0.35
C GLU A 66 11.73 -6.40 -0.47
N ALA A 67 11.01 -7.52 -0.60
CA ALA A 67 11.61 -8.83 -0.85
C ALA A 67 12.43 -8.85 -2.14
N PHE A 68 11.91 -8.25 -3.21
CA PHE A 68 12.63 -8.13 -4.47
C PHE A 68 13.91 -7.30 -4.30
N VAL A 69 13.83 -6.11 -3.72
CA VAL A 69 15.00 -5.24 -3.49
C VAL A 69 16.07 -5.95 -2.66
N ARG A 70 15.67 -6.71 -1.63
CA ARG A 70 16.60 -7.50 -0.82
C ARG A 70 17.32 -8.57 -1.63
N MET A 71 16.60 -9.28 -2.51
CA MET A 71 17.19 -10.26 -3.42
C MET A 71 18.19 -9.62 -4.39
N VAL A 72 17.83 -8.46 -4.98
CA VAL A 72 18.73 -7.70 -5.84
C VAL A 72 19.99 -7.29 -5.09
N GLY A 73 19.85 -6.77 -3.87
CA GLY A 73 20.99 -6.42 -3.02
C GLY A 73 21.93 -7.60 -2.78
N GLY A 74 21.39 -8.79 -2.49
CA GLY A 74 22.20 -10.00 -2.34
C GLY A 74 22.91 -10.43 -3.63
N SER A 75 22.27 -10.25 -4.79
CA SER A 75 22.86 -10.54 -6.10
C SER A 75 24.03 -9.60 -6.42
N VAL A 76 23.87 -8.29 -6.14
CA VAL A 76 24.93 -7.29 -6.30
C VAL A 76 26.10 -7.57 -5.37
N ALA A 77 25.86 -7.85 -4.10
CA ALA A 77 26.93 -8.17 -3.14
C ALA A 77 27.76 -9.40 -3.57
N ARG A 78 27.11 -10.44 -4.10
CA ARG A 78 27.80 -11.62 -4.66
C ARG A 78 28.65 -11.25 -5.87
N MET A 79 28.13 -10.42 -6.76
CA MET A 79 28.87 -9.95 -7.94
C MET A 79 30.09 -9.13 -7.51
N GLU A 80 29.93 -8.21 -6.55
CA GLU A 80 31.03 -7.42 -5.98
C GLU A 80 32.12 -8.32 -5.38
N GLU A 81 31.75 -9.38 -4.65
CA GLU A 81 32.71 -10.34 -4.11
C GLU A 81 33.46 -11.11 -5.21
N GLN A 82 32.76 -11.54 -6.26
CA GLN A 82 33.39 -12.21 -7.41
C GLN A 82 34.37 -11.28 -8.14
N VAL A 83 34.02 -10.00 -8.33
CA VAL A 83 34.90 -8.99 -8.91
C VAL A 83 36.11 -8.76 -8.02
N ALA A 84 35.92 -8.56 -6.71
CA ALA A 84 37.02 -8.36 -5.77
C ALA A 84 37.99 -9.54 -5.75
N ARG A 85 37.48 -10.78 -5.80
CA ARG A 85 38.31 -11.99 -5.93
C ARG A 85 39.07 -11.97 -7.26
N ALA A 86 38.42 -11.69 -8.38
CA ALA A 86 39.09 -11.64 -9.68
C ALA A 86 40.21 -10.58 -9.70
N GLU A 87 39.97 -9.39 -9.13
CA GLU A 87 40.95 -8.31 -9.00
C GLU A 87 42.16 -8.73 -8.15
N ALA A 88 41.93 -9.43 -7.04
CA ALA A 88 42.99 -9.94 -6.18
C ALA A 88 43.87 -11.00 -6.88
N HIS A 89 43.27 -11.86 -7.71
CA HIS A 89 44.00 -12.90 -8.45
C HIS A 89 44.75 -12.37 -9.68
N LEU A 90 44.26 -11.29 -10.31
CA LEU A 90 44.86 -10.70 -11.52
C LEU A 90 45.85 -9.55 -11.22
N GLY A 91 45.91 -9.06 -9.98
CA GLY A 91 46.55 -7.78 -9.66
C GLY A 91 45.68 -6.61 -10.12
N THR A 92 45.75 -5.49 -9.38
CA THR A 92 44.86 -4.31 -9.46
C THR A 92 44.27 -4.05 -10.85
N PHE A 93 42.99 -4.37 -11.06
CA PHE A 93 42.32 -4.14 -12.34
C PHE A 93 41.89 -2.66 -12.47
N PRO A 94 41.90 -2.06 -13.68
CA PRO A 94 41.88 -0.61 -13.81
C PRO A 94 40.53 0.00 -13.43
N SER A 95 40.57 1.10 -12.66
CA SER A 95 39.49 2.04 -12.30
C SER A 95 38.48 2.38 -13.43
N ALA A 96 38.84 2.09 -14.69
CA ALA A 96 37.99 2.19 -15.87
C ALA A 96 36.69 1.39 -15.80
N PHE A 97 36.64 0.21 -15.16
CA PHE A 97 35.41 -0.59 -15.11
C PHE A 97 34.35 0.00 -14.18
N LYS A 98 34.76 0.64 -13.06
CA LYS A 98 33.86 1.43 -12.21
C LYS A 98 33.22 2.57 -13.00
N LYS A 99 33.99 3.23 -13.88
CA LYS A 99 33.47 4.29 -14.76
C LYS A 99 32.51 3.77 -15.83
N LEU A 100 32.69 2.54 -16.30
CA LEU A 100 31.84 1.94 -17.32
C LEU A 100 30.44 1.54 -16.80
N LEU A 101 30.35 1.14 -15.53
CA LEU A 101 29.05 0.82 -14.91
C LEU A 101 28.22 2.07 -14.62
N HIS A 102 28.86 3.22 -14.39
CA HIS A 102 28.17 4.51 -14.27
C HIS A 102 27.65 5.08 -15.61
N THR A 103 28.04 4.51 -16.75
CA THR A 103 27.61 4.95 -18.08
C THR A 103 26.60 4.02 -18.76
N ILE A 104 26.12 2.96 -18.11
CA ILE A 104 25.05 2.11 -18.65
C ILE A 104 23.68 2.77 -18.41
N SER A 105 23.45 3.88 -19.13
CA SER A 105 22.15 4.17 -19.74
C SER A 105 22.29 3.74 -21.21
N ALA A 106 21.52 2.71 -21.60
CA ALA A 106 21.35 2.04 -22.91
C ALA A 106 22.10 2.63 -24.16
N PRO A 107 22.64 1.82 -25.11
CA PRO A 107 21.79 1.00 -26.00
C PRO A 107 22.40 -0.28 -26.66
N SER A 108 21.50 -0.97 -27.36
CA SER A 108 21.55 -2.00 -28.41
C SER A 108 22.88 -2.47 -29.07
N LEU A 109 22.92 -3.79 -29.31
CA LEU A 109 23.51 -4.51 -30.47
C LEU A 109 25.03 -4.46 -30.65
N PHE A 110 25.73 -5.53 -30.26
CA PHE A 110 27.08 -5.83 -30.79
C PHE A 110 27.21 -7.25 -31.30
N SER A 111 27.62 -7.33 -32.56
CA SER A 111 27.96 -8.51 -33.33
C SER A 111 29.36 -9.03 -33.01
N ARG A 112 29.49 -10.32 -33.30
CA ARG A 112 30.59 -11.27 -33.07
C ARG A 112 31.97 -10.80 -33.55
N ALA A 113 32.98 -10.89 -32.68
CA ALA A 113 34.38 -11.07 -33.06
C ALA A 113 35.10 -11.97 -32.02
N SER A 114 35.67 -13.07 -32.50
CA SER A 114 36.38 -14.09 -31.74
C SER A 114 37.87 -13.74 -31.56
N SER A 115 38.41 -13.91 -30.34
CA SER A 115 39.82 -13.74 -29.97
C SER A 115 40.26 -14.91 -29.06
N PRO A 116 41.54 -15.35 -29.06
CA PRO A 116 41.91 -16.71 -28.67
C PRO A 116 41.94 -16.92 -27.15
N ARG A 117 41.53 -18.13 -26.79
CA ARG A 117 41.20 -18.65 -25.46
C ARG A 117 42.46 -18.90 -24.63
N ARG A 118 42.74 -18.04 -23.65
CA ARG A 118 43.43 -18.43 -22.40
C ARG A 118 42.35 -18.94 -21.45
N GLN A 119 42.39 -20.23 -21.12
CA GLN A 119 41.45 -20.86 -20.19
C GLN A 119 41.48 -20.12 -18.85
N PRO A 120 40.40 -19.44 -18.44
CA PRO A 120 40.24 -19.01 -17.06
C PRO A 120 39.81 -20.25 -16.27
N SER A 121 40.35 -20.43 -15.06
CA SER A 121 39.67 -21.17 -14.01
C SER A 121 38.19 -20.79 -14.04
N GLY A 122 37.32 -21.79 -14.20
CA GLY A 122 35.97 -21.65 -14.76
C GLY A 122 35.22 -20.40 -14.33
N PHE A 123 35.06 -19.46 -15.25
CA PHE A 123 34.13 -18.34 -15.09
C PHE A 123 32.70 -18.91 -15.01
N GLU A 124 32.08 -18.82 -13.84
CA GLU A 124 30.66 -19.10 -13.66
C GLU A 124 29.90 -17.79 -13.79
N ALA A 125 29.08 -17.68 -14.83
CA ALA A 125 28.31 -16.47 -15.11
C ALA A 125 27.32 -16.19 -13.95
N PRO A 126 27.24 -14.95 -13.44
CA PRO A 126 26.25 -14.60 -12.43
C PRO A 126 24.83 -14.86 -12.96
N VAL A 127 23.99 -15.49 -12.14
CA VAL A 127 22.57 -15.65 -12.46
C VAL A 127 21.91 -14.28 -12.39
N VAL A 128 21.49 -13.76 -13.55
CA VAL A 128 20.78 -12.49 -13.66
C VAL A 128 19.30 -12.74 -13.38
N PHE A 129 18.76 -12.08 -12.35
CA PHE A 129 17.33 -12.14 -12.06
C PHE A 129 16.54 -11.38 -13.13
N ARG A 130 15.34 -11.87 -13.43
CA ARG A 130 14.39 -11.22 -14.34
C ARG A 130 13.28 -10.61 -13.52
N THR A 131 13.02 -9.33 -13.70
CA THR A 131 11.96 -8.61 -12.94
C THR A 131 10.59 -9.22 -13.22
N GLU A 132 10.40 -9.77 -14.43
CA GLU A 132 9.17 -10.43 -14.86
C GLU A 132 8.79 -11.64 -13.99
N ASP A 133 9.79 -12.35 -13.45
CA ASP A 133 9.59 -13.55 -12.62
C ASP A 133 9.06 -13.19 -11.21
N HIS A 134 9.24 -11.94 -10.79
CA HIS A 134 8.85 -11.43 -9.47
C HIS A 134 7.60 -10.54 -9.51
N PHE A 135 7.33 -9.92 -10.65
CA PHE A 135 6.15 -9.10 -10.90
C PHE A 135 5.50 -9.50 -12.24
N PRO A 136 4.79 -10.64 -12.31
CA PRO A 136 4.06 -11.02 -13.51
C PRO A 136 3.11 -9.89 -13.88
N CYS A 137 3.17 -9.41 -15.13
CA CYS A 137 2.40 -8.26 -15.61
C CYS A 137 0.94 -8.38 -15.17
N TRP A 138 0.52 -7.49 -14.27
CA TRP A 138 -0.81 -7.50 -13.68
C TRP A 138 -1.79 -7.05 -14.76
N SER A 139 -2.25 -7.98 -15.58
CA SER A 139 -3.42 -7.79 -16.43
C SER A 139 -4.69 -7.83 -15.55
N GLU A 140 -4.78 -6.96 -14.55
CA GLU A 140 -6.08 -6.59 -13.98
C GLU A 140 -6.74 -5.65 -14.98
N ARG A 141 -7.37 -6.23 -16.02
CA ARG A 141 -8.46 -5.52 -16.68
C ARG A 141 -9.57 -5.40 -15.64
N PRO A 142 -10.06 -4.19 -15.32
CA PRO A 142 -11.32 -4.07 -14.61
C PRO A 142 -12.37 -4.80 -15.45
N GLN A 143 -12.99 -5.85 -14.90
CA GLN A 143 -14.25 -6.32 -15.45
C GLN A 143 -15.25 -5.21 -15.16
N VAL A 144 -15.65 -4.53 -16.23
CA VAL A 144 -16.72 -3.52 -16.26
C VAL A 144 -18.05 -4.18 -15.92
#